data_AF-A0AAI9ZYV7-F1
#
_entry.id   AF-A0AAI9ZYV7-F1
#
_cell.length_a   1.000
_cell.length_b   1.000
_cell.length_c   1.000
_cell.angle_alpha   90.00
_cell.angle_beta   90.00
_cell.angle_gamma   90.00
#
_symmetry.space_group_name_H-M   'P 1'
#
loop_
_entity.id
_entity.type
_entity.pdbx_description
1 polymer ?
#
loop_
_entity_poly.entity_id
_entity_poly.type
_entity_poly.pdbx_seq_one_letter_code
_entity_poly.pdbx_strand_id
1 'polypeptide(L)'
;MNMVGPQLARWQGAEMKSGESWGDIKDGEVACSVLYSDIGKKFYAKHGWHPYESTHLEFPPQASPPPSESGAAGAVGAVQVEAAPLGYHELAELCSVDERLIRAKLSKKSTKTRVSLIPDLDAMLWHLMREDYMTKHIFGQTPTVRGGVVGEHGSRVWAVWTRGYYGGLKKPEGNTMHILRLAIEDEEGSGDEYVQSAIEALLRMARAQAAEWKVNNVEMWNPEPRVRGLIEKAGIPHEFIERENDSIASLMWYGQGEVEWVLNEKFGWC
;
A
#
# COMPACT_ATOMS: atom_id res chain seq x y z
N MET A 1 -4.23 17.28 28.27
CA MET A 1 -4.82 16.34 27.27
C MET A 1 -6.34 16.48 27.11
N ASN A 2 -7.06 17.23 27.96
CA ASN A 2 -8.54 17.32 27.90
C ASN A 2 -9.14 18.18 26.76
N MET A 3 -8.33 18.89 25.96
CA MET A 3 -8.83 19.77 24.90
C MET A 3 -9.00 19.08 23.54
N VAL A 4 -8.38 17.91 23.36
CA VAL A 4 -8.35 17.23 22.06
C VAL A 4 -9.62 16.39 21.86
N GLY A 5 -10.15 15.75 22.89
CA GLY A 5 -11.35 14.90 22.80
C GLY A 5 -12.58 15.59 22.19
N PRO A 6 -12.99 16.77 22.68
CA PRO A 6 -14.14 17.49 22.10
C PRO A 6 -13.90 18.02 20.68
N GLN A 7 -12.65 18.26 20.28
CA GLN A 7 -12.30 18.64 18.90
C GLN A 7 -12.26 17.42 17.98
N LEU A 8 -11.71 16.30 18.42
CA LEU A 8 -11.74 15.02 17.69
C LEU A 8 -13.17 14.55 17.46
N ALA A 9 -14.06 14.72 18.44
CA ALA A 9 -15.48 14.39 18.28
C ALA A 9 -16.20 15.25 17.23
N ARG A 10 -15.66 16.43 16.89
CA ARG A 10 -16.15 17.27 15.78
C ARG A 10 -15.53 16.88 14.43
N TRP A 11 -14.38 16.20 14.44
CA TRP A 11 -13.74 15.66 13.24
C TRP A 11 -14.26 14.28 12.87
N GLN A 12 -14.82 13.55 13.85
CA GLN A 12 -15.68 12.41 13.59
C GLN A 12 -16.99 12.94 13.00
N GLY A 13 -17.20 12.74 11.70
CA GLY A 13 -18.47 13.10 11.09
C GLY A 13 -19.63 12.34 11.75
N ALA A 14 -20.81 12.95 11.72
CA ALA A 14 -22.05 12.30 12.11
C ALA A 14 -22.34 11.12 11.17
N GLU A 15 -22.84 10.02 11.69
CA GLU A 15 -23.28 8.90 10.85
C GLU A 15 -24.37 9.38 9.89
N MET A 16 -24.31 8.93 8.62
CA MET A 16 -25.42 9.13 7.66
C MET A 16 -26.72 8.57 8.25
N LYS A 17 -27.85 9.27 8.09
CA LYS A 17 -29.10 8.83 8.71
C LYS A 17 -29.63 7.59 8.00
N SER A 18 -30.26 6.72 8.79
CA SER A 18 -30.94 5.53 8.27
C SER A 18 -31.97 5.91 7.20
N GLY A 19 -31.81 5.36 5.99
CA GLY A 19 -32.69 5.60 4.84
C GLY A 19 -32.22 6.67 3.85
N GLU A 20 -31.13 7.40 4.13
CA GLU A 20 -30.51 8.31 3.16
C GLU A 20 -29.72 7.53 2.09
N SER A 21 -29.70 8.05 0.86
CA SER A 21 -28.87 7.52 -0.21
C SER A 21 -27.50 8.21 -0.20
N TRP A 22 -26.45 7.57 -0.73
CA TRP A 22 -25.10 8.16 -0.75
C TRP A 22 -25.05 9.56 -1.42
N GLY A 23 -25.96 9.84 -2.36
CA GLY A 23 -26.08 11.15 -3.01
C GLY A 23 -26.56 12.28 -2.09
N ASP A 24 -26.99 11.96 -0.86
CA ASP A 24 -27.59 12.89 0.10
C ASP A 24 -26.67 13.22 1.29
N ILE A 25 -25.41 12.74 1.29
CA ILE A 25 -24.43 13.01 2.37
C ILE A 25 -24.19 14.52 2.49
N LYS A 26 -24.43 15.05 3.69
CA LYS A 26 -24.17 16.46 4.02
C LYS A 26 -22.75 16.66 4.52
N ASP A 27 -22.29 17.90 4.47
CA ASP A 27 -21.03 18.29 5.11
C ASP A 27 -21.04 17.88 6.59
N GLY A 28 -20.06 17.06 6.97
CA GLY A 28 -19.95 16.50 8.31
C GLY A 28 -20.68 15.17 8.52
N GLU A 29 -21.34 14.58 7.51
CA GLU A 29 -21.84 13.19 7.56
C GLU A 29 -20.79 12.21 6.98
N VAL A 30 -20.70 10.99 7.52
CA VAL A 30 -19.81 9.92 7.03
C VAL A 30 -20.60 8.75 6.45
N ALA A 31 -20.13 8.22 5.33
CA ALA A 31 -20.72 7.04 4.67
C ALA A 31 -20.30 5.71 5.33
N CYS A 32 -19.08 5.68 5.86
CA CYS A 32 -18.49 4.52 6.51
C CYS A 32 -17.41 4.93 7.51
N SER A 33 -17.04 4.02 8.40
CA SER A 33 -15.82 4.10 9.18
C SER A 33 -14.99 2.83 9.02
N VAL A 34 -13.68 2.96 9.13
CA VAL A 34 -12.74 1.84 9.03
C VAL A 34 -11.83 1.79 10.25
N LEU A 35 -11.41 0.59 10.62
CA LEU A 35 -10.41 0.35 11.65
C LEU A 35 -9.55 -0.86 11.27
N TYR A 36 -8.42 -0.98 11.94
CA TYR A 36 -7.53 -2.12 11.84
C TYR A 36 -7.41 -2.76 13.23
N SER A 37 -8.03 -3.91 13.42
CA SER A 37 -8.15 -4.56 14.73
C SER A 37 -6.91 -5.37 15.07
N ASP A 38 -6.29 -5.07 16.21
CA ASP A 38 -5.20 -5.86 16.82
C ASP A 38 -5.69 -6.87 17.87
N ILE A 39 -7.01 -7.18 17.86
CA ILE A 39 -7.64 -8.17 18.75
C ILE A 39 -8.51 -9.17 17.97
N GLY A 40 -8.19 -9.32 16.69
CA GLY A 40 -8.78 -10.29 15.76
C GLY A 40 -10.11 -9.87 15.14
N LYS A 41 -10.66 -10.80 14.34
CA LYS A 41 -11.84 -10.61 13.48
C LYS A 41 -13.18 -10.49 14.23
N LYS A 42 -13.25 -10.87 15.51
CA LYS A 42 -14.55 -11.11 16.20
C LYS A 42 -15.05 -9.94 17.05
N PHE A 43 -14.17 -9.17 17.67
CA PHE A 43 -14.58 -8.17 18.66
C PHE A 43 -15.37 -7.04 17.99
N TYR A 44 -14.75 -6.33 17.05
CA TYR A 44 -15.38 -5.18 16.38
C TYR A 44 -16.49 -5.57 15.39
N ALA A 45 -16.46 -6.80 14.86
CA ALA A 45 -17.54 -7.35 14.04
C ALA A 45 -18.89 -7.36 14.76
N LYS A 46 -18.91 -7.66 16.07
CA LYS A 46 -20.12 -7.61 16.90
C LYS A 46 -20.67 -6.19 17.08
N HIS A 47 -19.83 -5.19 16.84
CA HIS A 47 -20.19 -3.78 16.90
C HIS A 47 -20.46 -3.18 15.50
N GLY A 48 -20.40 -3.97 14.42
CA GLY A 48 -20.75 -3.57 13.06
C GLY A 48 -19.57 -3.25 12.14
N TRP A 49 -18.33 -3.28 12.63
CA TRP A 49 -17.14 -3.25 11.77
C TRP A 49 -16.86 -4.65 11.23
N HIS A 50 -17.39 -4.94 10.04
CA HIS A 50 -17.21 -6.23 9.40
C HIS A 50 -15.75 -6.42 8.96
N PRO A 51 -15.11 -7.56 9.26
CA PRO A 51 -13.75 -7.84 8.83
C PRO A 51 -13.75 -8.12 7.32
N TYR A 52 -12.76 -7.55 6.64
CA TYR A 52 -12.46 -7.79 5.22
C TYR A 52 -11.18 -8.60 5.08
N GLU A 53 -10.85 -8.97 3.84
CA GLU A 53 -9.60 -9.66 3.54
C GLU A 53 -8.41 -8.92 4.16
N SER A 54 -7.61 -9.70 4.91
CA SER A 54 -6.47 -9.21 5.67
C SER A 54 -5.27 -10.11 5.38
N THR A 55 -4.91 -10.22 4.11
CA THR A 55 -3.78 -11.01 3.61
C THR A 55 -2.59 -10.10 3.30
N HIS A 56 -1.40 -10.68 3.23
CA HIS A 56 -0.23 -10.03 2.63
C HIS A 56 0.75 -11.04 2.05
N LEU A 57 1.57 -10.58 1.10
CA LEU A 57 2.79 -11.26 0.70
C LEU A 57 3.95 -10.70 1.50
N GLU A 58 4.75 -11.58 2.09
CA GLU A 58 5.99 -11.24 2.79
C GLU A 58 7.20 -11.62 1.93
N PHE A 59 8.13 -10.67 1.75
CA PHE A 59 9.38 -10.89 1.01
C PHE A 59 10.59 -10.67 1.92
N PRO A 60 11.59 -11.57 1.90
CA PRO A 60 12.81 -11.38 2.65
C PRO A 60 13.68 -10.29 1.99
N PRO A 61 14.43 -9.49 2.77
CA PRO A 61 15.43 -8.57 2.25
C PRO A 61 16.44 -9.29 1.36
N GLN A 62 16.99 -8.58 0.39
CA GLN A 62 18.02 -9.10 -0.50
C GLN A 62 19.08 -8.03 -0.70
N ALA A 63 20.31 -8.31 -0.26
CA ALA A 63 21.41 -7.40 -0.53
C ALA A 63 21.63 -7.26 -2.04
N SER A 64 21.83 -6.04 -2.52
CA SER A 64 22.30 -5.83 -3.88
C SER A 64 23.67 -6.50 -4.05
N PRO A 65 23.91 -7.21 -5.16
CA PRO A 65 25.26 -7.69 -5.46
C PRO A 65 26.22 -6.49 -5.51
N PRO A 66 27.47 -6.65 -5.04
CA PRO A 66 28.46 -5.59 -5.16
C PRO A 66 28.62 -5.19 -6.63
N PRO A 67 28.81 -3.90 -6.95
CA PRO A 67 29.06 -3.48 -8.32
C PRO A 67 30.30 -4.22 -8.82
N SER A 68 30.13 -5.07 -9.83
CA SER A 68 31.21 -5.84 -10.42
C SER A 68 32.20 -4.87 -11.07
N GLU A 69 33.41 -4.77 -10.52
CA GLU A 69 34.58 -4.23 -11.22
C GLU A 69 34.96 -5.20 -12.36
N SER A 70 34.23 -5.18 -13.47
CA SER A 70 34.70 -5.64 -14.78
C SER A 70 33.62 -5.51 -15.82
N GLY A 71 33.90 -4.72 -16.85
CA GLY A 71 33.21 -4.80 -18.13
C GLY A 71 33.54 -6.14 -18.81
N ALA A 72 32.75 -7.17 -18.50
CA ALA A 72 32.77 -8.43 -19.23
C ALA A 72 31.37 -8.70 -19.78
N ALA A 73 31.22 -8.41 -21.08
CA ALA A 73 30.11 -8.87 -21.90
C ALA A 73 30.01 -10.40 -21.81
N GLY A 74 28.89 -10.92 -21.32
CA GLY A 74 28.79 -12.35 -21.05
C GLY A 74 27.42 -12.85 -20.60
N ALA A 75 26.32 -12.35 -21.17
CA ALA A 75 25.06 -13.09 -21.30
C ALA A 75 24.18 -12.40 -22.35
N VAL A 76 24.03 -13.03 -23.51
CA VAL A 76 23.09 -12.61 -24.55
C VAL A 76 21.71 -13.09 -24.11
N GLY A 77 20.72 -12.19 -23.95
CA GLY A 77 19.32 -12.62 -24.12
C GLY A 77 18.18 -11.95 -23.36
N ALA A 78 18.40 -11.11 -22.34
CA ALA A 78 17.28 -10.39 -21.71
C ALA A 78 17.71 -9.00 -21.26
N VAL A 79 17.07 -7.96 -21.82
CA VAL A 79 17.12 -6.61 -21.24
C VAL A 79 16.42 -6.72 -19.88
N GLN A 80 17.18 -6.67 -18.79
CA GLN A 80 16.57 -6.60 -17.46
C GLN A 80 15.88 -5.26 -17.34
N VAL A 81 14.57 -5.31 -17.13
CA VAL A 81 13.79 -4.14 -16.77
C VAL A 81 14.26 -3.67 -15.40
N GLU A 82 14.69 -2.42 -15.33
CA GLU A 82 15.15 -1.76 -14.10
C GLU A 82 14.12 -0.71 -13.69
N ALA A 83 13.86 -0.63 -12.38
CA ALA A 83 13.01 0.41 -11.82
C ALA A 83 13.84 1.68 -11.61
N ALA A 84 13.28 2.84 -11.97
CA ALA A 84 13.82 4.13 -11.59
C ALA A 84 13.34 4.48 -10.16
N PRO A 85 14.23 4.97 -9.28
CA PRO A 85 13.86 5.30 -7.91
C PRO A 85 12.91 6.51 -7.87
N LEU A 86 11.92 6.46 -6.97
CA LEU A 86 11.02 7.58 -6.70
C LEU A 86 11.43 8.32 -5.43
N GLY A 87 11.40 9.65 -5.48
CA GLY A 87 11.49 10.55 -4.33
C GLY A 87 10.16 11.25 -4.07
N TYR A 88 10.20 12.41 -3.40
CA TYR A 88 9.00 13.20 -3.12
C TYR A 88 8.43 13.92 -4.36
N HIS A 89 9.29 14.27 -5.32
CA HIS A 89 8.92 15.14 -6.43
C HIS A 89 7.98 14.46 -7.42
N GLU A 90 8.16 13.16 -7.64
CA GLU A 90 7.37 12.40 -8.60
C GLU A 90 5.97 12.05 -8.05
N LEU A 91 5.78 12.03 -6.73
CA LEU A 91 4.54 11.55 -6.11
C LEU A 91 3.32 12.40 -6.43
N ALA A 92 3.47 13.71 -6.57
CA ALA A 92 2.34 14.60 -6.83
C ALA A 92 1.61 14.23 -8.14
N GLU A 93 2.39 13.90 -9.17
CA GLU A 93 1.86 13.53 -10.47
C GLU A 93 1.34 12.08 -10.47
N LEU A 94 2.09 11.15 -9.88
CA LEU A 94 1.69 9.73 -9.78
C LEU A 94 0.40 9.54 -8.98
N CYS A 95 0.26 10.18 -7.81
CA CYS A 95 -0.96 10.14 -7.00
C CYS A 95 -2.15 10.75 -7.75
N SER A 96 -1.93 11.85 -8.48
CA SER A 96 -3.00 12.47 -9.28
C SER A 96 -3.49 11.56 -10.39
N VAL A 97 -2.58 10.84 -11.07
CA VAL A 97 -2.93 9.86 -12.11
C VAL A 97 -3.67 8.68 -11.49
N ASP A 98 -3.16 8.11 -10.41
CA ASP A 98 -3.77 6.95 -9.73
C ASP A 98 -5.15 7.27 -9.18
N GLU A 99 -5.36 8.45 -8.57
CA GLU A 99 -6.69 8.88 -8.14
C GLU A 99 -7.68 8.90 -9.31
N ARG A 100 -7.30 9.43 -10.48
CA ARG A 100 -8.19 9.42 -11.66
C ARG A 100 -8.53 8.00 -12.11
N LEU A 101 -7.55 7.09 -12.11
CA LEU A 101 -7.74 5.69 -12.50
C LEU A 101 -8.64 4.95 -11.49
N ILE A 102 -8.43 5.16 -10.19
CA ILE A 102 -9.26 4.61 -9.12
C ILE A 102 -10.69 5.12 -9.26
N ARG A 103 -10.90 6.43 -9.46
CA ARG A 103 -12.24 6.99 -9.68
C ARG A 103 -12.92 6.39 -10.91
N ALA A 104 -12.19 6.18 -12.00
CA ALA A 104 -12.71 5.49 -13.17
C ALA A 104 -13.09 4.03 -12.86
N LYS A 105 -12.25 3.29 -12.13
CA LYS A 105 -12.52 1.91 -11.67
C LYS A 105 -13.76 1.83 -10.79
N LEU A 106 -13.92 2.76 -9.85
CA LEU A 106 -15.09 2.87 -8.98
C LEU A 106 -16.37 3.22 -9.75
N SER A 107 -16.28 3.99 -10.84
CA SER A 107 -17.45 4.37 -11.66
C SER A 107 -18.02 3.23 -12.52
N LYS A 108 -17.28 2.14 -12.73
CA LYS A 108 -17.77 0.97 -13.45
C LYS A 108 -18.95 0.36 -12.69
N LYS A 109 -20.03 0.00 -13.41
CA LYS A 109 -21.24 -0.58 -12.81
C LYS A 109 -20.89 -1.81 -11.96
N SER A 110 -21.44 -1.86 -10.75
CA SER A 110 -21.31 -2.99 -9.82
C SER A 110 -22.67 -3.28 -9.17
N THR A 111 -22.86 -4.52 -8.72
CA THR A 111 -24.01 -4.93 -7.90
C THR A 111 -23.84 -4.57 -6.43
N LYS A 112 -22.62 -4.20 -6.01
CA LYS A 112 -22.27 -3.79 -4.65
C LYS A 112 -21.85 -2.33 -4.63
N THR A 113 -22.01 -1.70 -3.47
CA THR A 113 -21.42 -0.37 -3.23
C THR A 113 -19.91 -0.52 -3.15
N ARG A 114 -19.16 0.27 -3.94
CA ARG A 114 -17.70 0.26 -3.88
C ARG A 114 -17.19 1.38 -2.99
N VAL A 115 -16.29 1.04 -2.08
CA VAL A 115 -15.62 2.00 -1.19
C VAL A 115 -14.12 1.84 -1.37
N SER A 116 -13.41 2.97 -1.44
CA SER A 116 -11.95 3.00 -1.44
C SER A 116 -11.49 4.22 -0.66
N LEU A 117 -10.40 4.06 0.08
CA LEU A 117 -9.63 5.20 0.54
C LEU A 117 -8.75 5.65 -0.62
N ILE A 118 -8.63 6.96 -0.85
CA ILE A 118 -7.83 7.46 -1.95
C ILE A 118 -6.37 7.61 -1.49
N PRO A 119 -5.39 6.98 -2.17
CA PRO A 119 -3.97 7.15 -1.90
C PRO A 119 -3.47 8.50 -2.46
N ASP A 120 -4.07 9.60 -2.00
CA ASP A 120 -3.70 10.94 -2.44
C ASP A 120 -2.31 11.34 -1.94
N LEU A 121 -1.84 12.50 -2.41
CA LEU A 121 -0.52 12.99 -2.06
C LEU A 121 -0.37 13.17 -0.54
N ASP A 122 -1.39 13.70 0.14
CA ASP A 122 -1.32 13.97 1.58
C ASP A 122 -1.23 12.67 2.39
N ALA A 123 -1.99 11.63 2.00
CA ALA A 123 -1.89 10.30 2.58
C ALA A 123 -0.49 9.71 2.40
N MET A 124 0.10 9.79 1.20
CA MET A 124 1.47 9.33 0.98
C MET A 124 2.48 10.13 1.81
N LEU A 125 2.39 11.46 1.79
CA LEU A 125 3.30 12.33 2.53
C LEU A 125 3.25 12.07 4.03
N TRP A 126 2.08 11.79 4.60
CA TRP A 126 1.95 11.43 6.01
C TRP A 126 2.84 10.23 6.38
N HIS A 127 2.77 9.15 5.61
CA HIS A 127 3.58 7.95 5.84
C HIS A 127 5.08 8.22 5.68
N LEU A 128 5.47 8.96 4.64
CA LEU A 128 6.88 9.22 4.33
C LEU A 128 7.52 10.22 5.29
N MET A 129 6.79 11.26 5.72
CA MET A 129 7.28 12.23 6.69
C MET A 129 7.39 11.61 8.09
N ARG A 130 6.48 10.69 8.44
CA ARG A 130 6.60 9.89 9.65
C ARG A 130 7.85 9.01 9.60
N GLU A 131 8.12 8.36 8.46
CA GLU A 131 9.36 7.60 8.25
C GLU A 131 10.61 8.49 8.39
N ASP A 132 10.60 9.70 7.83
CA ASP A 132 11.71 10.65 7.94
C ASP A 132 12.03 11.02 9.36
N TYR A 133 10.99 11.31 10.13
CA TYR A 133 11.16 11.56 11.54
C TYR A 133 11.82 10.35 12.22
N MET A 134 11.31 9.14 12.01
CA MET A 134 11.85 7.94 12.65
C MET A 134 13.30 7.65 12.22
N THR A 135 13.57 7.60 10.92
CA THR A 135 14.87 7.24 10.36
C THR A 135 15.95 8.27 10.69
N LYS A 136 15.62 9.56 10.69
CA LYS A 136 16.54 10.62 11.14
C LYS A 136 17.01 10.41 12.58
N HIS A 137 16.14 9.95 13.47
CA HIS A 137 16.51 9.69 14.87
C HIS A 137 17.23 8.35 15.05
N ILE A 138 16.91 7.34 14.25
CA ILE A 138 17.52 6.00 14.37
C ILE A 138 18.89 5.93 13.68
N PHE A 139 19.03 6.55 12.51
CA PHE A 139 20.20 6.43 11.63
C PHE A 139 20.92 7.75 11.36
N GLY A 140 20.38 8.90 11.80
CA GLY A 140 20.95 10.22 11.51
C GLY A 140 20.70 10.72 10.08
N GLN A 141 19.97 9.97 9.26
CA GLN A 141 19.67 10.28 7.86
C GLN A 141 18.28 9.80 7.47
N THR A 142 17.77 10.29 6.34
CA THR A 142 16.46 9.92 5.79
C THR A 142 16.60 9.18 4.46
N PRO A 143 15.68 8.26 4.13
CA PRO A 143 15.68 7.62 2.82
C PRO A 143 15.47 8.62 1.69
N THR A 144 16.16 8.42 0.58
CA THR A 144 15.90 9.16 -0.67
C THR A 144 15.04 8.34 -1.63
N VAL A 145 15.14 7.01 -1.57
CA VAL A 145 14.32 6.08 -2.36
C VAL A 145 13.07 5.70 -1.55
N ARG A 146 11.93 6.22 -2.01
CA ARG A 146 10.57 6.03 -1.43
C ARG A 146 9.73 5.02 -2.19
N GLY A 147 10.20 4.65 -3.37
CA GLY A 147 9.45 3.87 -4.32
C GLY A 147 10.27 3.57 -5.56
N GLY A 148 9.64 2.93 -6.51
CA GLY A 148 10.18 2.73 -7.84
C GLY A 148 9.10 2.87 -8.90
N VAL A 149 9.52 3.17 -10.13
CA VAL A 149 8.67 3.23 -11.31
C VAL A 149 9.33 2.53 -12.49
N VAL A 150 8.53 1.86 -13.30
CA VAL A 150 8.92 1.21 -14.54
C VAL A 150 7.99 1.67 -15.65
N GLY A 151 8.56 1.96 -16.82
CA GLY A 151 7.81 2.34 -18.03
C GLY A 151 7.56 3.83 -18.18
N GLU A 152 6.86 4.16 -19.25
CA GLU A 152 6.54 5.53 -19.65
C GLU A 152 5.14 5.93 -19.22
N HIS A 153 4.89 7.24 -19.09
CA HIS A 153 3.59 7.79 -18.74
C HIS A 153 2.46 7.21 -19.61
N GLY A 154 1.42 6.71 -18.95
CA GLY A 154 0.28 6.04 -19.57
C GLY A 154 0.34 4.51 -19.45
N SER A 155 1.52 3.94 -19.18
CA SER A 155 1.70 2.50 -18.97
C SER A 155 2.63 2.20 -17.78
N ARG A 156 2.81 3.15 -16.85
CA ARG A 156 3.73 2.96 -15.73
C ARG A 156 3.23 1.88 -14.80
N VAL A 157 4.18 1.12 -14.25
CA VAL A 157 3.96 0.32 -13.05
C VAL A 157 4.85 0.91 -11.96
N TRP A 158 4.27 1.29 -10.84
CA TRP A 158 5.03 1.94 -9.78
C TRP A 158 4.56 1.50 -8.40
N ALA A 159 5.48 1.58 -7.44
CA ALA A 159 5.18 1.30 -6.05
C ALA A 159 5.82 2.34 -5.13
N VAL A 160 5.14 2.65 -4.04
CA VAL A 160 5.65 3.50 -2.95
C VAL A 160 5.63 2.68 -1.66
N TRP A 161 6.63 2.86 -0.80
CA TRP A 161 6.76 2.11 0.45
C TRP A 161 7.18 2.99 1.63
N THR A 162 6.96 2.48 2.84
CA THR A 162 7.39 3.09 4.10
C THR A 162 8.01 2.04 5.02
N ARG A 163 9.02 2.42 5.80
CA ARG A 163 9.72 1.55 6.76
C ARG A 163 9.22 1.83 8.19
N GLY A 164 8.69 0.80 8.82
CA GLY A 164 8.31 0.77 10.24
C GLY A 164 9.40 0.13 11.10
N TYR A 165 9.76 0.79 12.20
CA TYR A 165 10.77 0.30 13.15
C TYR A 165 10.16 -0.03 14.51
N TYR A 166 9.12 -0.87 14.53
CA TYR A 166 8.37 -1.16 15.77
C TYR A 166 9.21 -1.93 16.79
N GLY A 167 10.12 -2.81 16.33
CA GLY A 167 11.09 -3.51 17.18
C GLY A 167 12.36 -2.70 17.50
N GLY A 168 12.57 -1.57 16.81
CA GLY A 168 13.78 -0.75 16.90
C GLY A 168 15.04 -1.50 16.46
N LEU A 169 16.21 -1.01 16.86
CA LEU A 169 17.49 -1.64 16.48
C LEU A 169 17.84 -2.90 17.29
N LYS A 170 17.15 -3.14 18.41
CA LYS A 170 17.42 -4.28 19.30
C LYS A 170 16.65 -5.55 18.90
N LYS A 171 15.50 -5.38 18.27
CA LYS A 171 14.63 -6.46 17.79
C LYS A 171 14.30 -6.22 16.32
N PRO A 172 15.29 -6.35 15.43
CA PRO A 172 15.10 -6.06 14.01
C PRO A 172 13.98 -6.88 13.38
N GLU A 173 13.67 -8.06 13.94
CA GLU A 173 12.54 -8.90 13.54
C GLU A 173 11.17 -8.20 13.58
N GLY A 174 11.04 -7.12 14.37
CA GLY A 174 9.83 -6.29 14.43
C GLY A 174 9.86 -5.07 13.49
N ASN A 175 10.84 -4.97 12.59
CA ASN A 175 10.92 -3.88 11.63
C ASN A 175 10.45 -4.36 10.26
N THR A 176 9.50 -3.66 9.67
CA THR A 176 8.82 -4.06 8.44
C THR A 176 8.73 -2.91 7.46
N MET A 177 8.95 -3.19 6.18
CA MET A 177 8.74 -2.22 5.11
C MET A 177 7.44 -2.57 4.43
N HIS A 178 6.48 -1.66 4.45
CA HIS A 178 5.21 -1.90 3.80
C HIS A 178 5.19 -1.20 2.45
N ILE A 179 4.82 -1.94 1.40
CA ILE A 179 4.38 -1.34 0.15
C ILE A 179 3.04 -0.67 0.43
N LEU A 180 3.04 0.66 0.37
CA LEU A 180 1.86 1.48 0.59
C LEU A 180 0.89 1.33 -0.56
N ARG A 181 1.38 1.43 -1.80
CA ARG A 181 0.62 1.36 -3.04
C ARG A 181 1.43 0.65 -4.13
N LEU A 182 0.81 -0.25 -4.90
CA LEU A 182 1.31 -0.75 -6.19
C LEU A 182 0.30 -0.42 -7.30
N ALA A 183 0.63 0.53 -8.17
CA ALA A 183 -0.25 0.95 -9.26
C ALA A 183 0.24 0.44 -10.62
N ILE A 184 -0.72 0.09 -11.49
CA ILE A 184 -0.52 -0.26 -12.90
C ILE A 184 -1.40 0.71 -13.69
N GLU A 185 -0.83 1.66 -14.43
CA GLU A 185 -1.62 2.73 -15.05
C GLU A 185 -2.59 2.21 -16.13
N ASP A 186 -2.14 1.23 -16.90
CA ASP A 186 -2.94 0.56 -17.92
C ASP A 186 -3.21 -0.89 -17.51
N GLU A 187 -4.06 -1.07 -16.49
CA GLU A 187 -4.42 -2.40 -15.96
C GLU A 187 -4.93 -3.34 -17.06
N GLU A 188 -5.70 -2.87 -18.03
CA GLU A 188 -6.34 -3.72 -19.05
C GLU A 188 -5.49 -3.90 -20.31
N GLY A 189 -4.72 -2.89 -20.72
CA GLY A 189 -3.91 -2.92 -21.93
C GLY A 189 -2.47 -3.42 -21.73
N SER A 190 -1.93 -3.35 -20.51
CA SER A 190 -0.59 -3.86 -20.21
C SER A 190 -0.57 -5.39 -20.19
N GLY A 191 0.25 -5.99 -21.04
CA GLY A 191 0.44 -7.44 -21.08
C GLY A 191 1.13 -8.00 -19.82
N ASP A 192 0.78 -9.22 -19.43
CA ASP A 192 1.29 -9.87 -18.21
C ASP A 192 2.82 -9.97 -18.17
N GLU A 193 3.50 -10.18 -19.31
CA GLU A 193 4.97 -10.25 -19.36
C GLU A 193 5.62 -8.92 -18.93
N TYR A 194 5.07 -7.80 -19.38
CA TYR A 194 5.54 -6.47 -19.00
C TYR A 194 5.26 -6.18 -17.53
N VAL A 195 4.02 -6.42 -17.08
CA VAL A 195 3.63 -6.19 -15.67
C VAL A 195 4.46 -7.07 -14.73
N GLN A 196 4.68 -8.34 -15.08
CA GLN A 196 5.53 -9.25 -14.31
C GLN A 196 6.96 -8.70 -14.20
N SER A 197 7.57 -8.33 -15.32
CA SER A 197 8.94 -7.79 -15.36
C SER A 197 9.07 -6.50 -14.55
N ALA A 198 8.04 -5.65 -14.58
CA ALA A 198 8.00 -4.42 -13.81
C ALA A 198 7.87 -4.68 -12.30
N ILE A 199 6.96 -5.58 -11.89
CA ILE A 199 6.82 -5.98 -10.48
C ILE A 199 8.10 -6.62 -9.96
N GLU A 200 8.76 -7.47 -10.77
CA GLU A 200 10.06 -8.05 -10.43
C GLU A 200 11.12 -6.96 -10.16
N ALA A 201 11.20 -5.95 -11.02
CA ALA A 201 12.13 -4.83 -10.86
C ALA A 201 11.84 -4.01 -9.59
N LEU A 202 10.56 -3.72 -9.33
CA LEU A 202 10.11 -3.00 -8.14
C LEU A 202 10.40 -3.78 -6.85
N LEU A 203 10.09 -5.08 -6.83
CA LEU A 203 10.35 -5.92 -5.66
C LEU A 203 11.84 -6.15 -5.43
N ARG A 204 12.65 -6.24 -6.49
CA ARG A 204 14.11 -6.27 -6.36
C ARG A 204 14.63 -5.01 -5.68
N MET A 205 14.19 -3.83 -6.14
CA MET A 205 14.56 -2.55 -5.53
C MET A 205 14.07 -2.46 -4.08
N ALA A 206 12.81 -2.82 -3.80
CA ALA A 206 12.24 -2.79 -2.47
C ALA A 206 13.02 -3.70 -1.49
N ARG A 207 13.35 -4.93 -1.91
CA ARG A 207 14.12 -5.87 -1.07
C ARG A 207 15.56 -5.43 -0.83
N ALA A 208 16.18 -4.74 -1.79
CA ALA A 208 17.47 -4.08 -1.62
C ALA A 208 17.39 -2.92 -0.62
N GLN A 209 16.36 -2.08 -0.73
CA GLN A 209 16.10 -1.01 0.23
C GLN A 209 15.80 -1.53 1.63
N ALA A 210 15.08 -2.64 1.77
CA ALA A 210 14.86 -3.28 3.06
C ALA A 210 16.19 -3.74 3.71
N ALA A 211 17.09 -4.33 2.92
CA ALA A 211 18.40 -4.76 3.39
C ALA A 211 19.28 -3.58 3.81
N GLU A 212 19.36 -2.54 2.98
CA GLU A 212 20.11 -1.31 3.27
C GLU A 212 19.64 -0.64 4.56
N TRP A 213 18.32 -0.60 4.77
CA TRP A 213 17.69 0.08 5.89
C TRP A 213 17.43 -0.81 7.12
N LYS A 214 18.03 -2.00 7.15
CA LYS A 214 17.96 -2.95 8.28
C LYS A 214 16.53 -3.31 8.70
N VAL A 215 15.68 -3.49 7.71
CA VAL A 215 14.31 -3.95 7.87
C VAL A 215 14.26 -5.46 7.65
N ASN A 216 13.44 -6.19 8.42
CA ASN A 216 13.45 -7.65 8.41
C ASN A 216 12.64 -8.26 7.27
N ASN A 217 11.59 -7.59 6.81
CA ASN A 217 10.71 -8.08 5.77
C ASN A 217 10.07 -6.91 4.98
N VAL A 218 9.61 -7.23 3.76
CA VAL A 218 8.76 -6.36 2.94
C VAL A 218 7.37 -6.96 2.87
N GLU A 219 6.33 -6.17 3.12
CA GLU A 219 4.93 -6.62 3.05
C GLU A 219 4.17 -5.91 1.93
N MET A 220 3.43 -6.67 1.14
CA MET A 220 2.42 -6.19 0.19
C MET A 220 1.04 -6.65 0.63
N TRP A 221 0.19 -5.73 1.08
CA TRP A 221 -1.14 -6.06 1.60
C TRP A 221 -2.15 -6.31 0.49
N ASN A 222 -2.97 -7.35 0.66
CA ASN A 222 -4.13 -7.68 -0.19
C ASN A 222 -3.89 -7.51 -1.72
N PRO A 223 -2.80 -8.06 -2.29
CA PRO A 223 -2.52 -7.91 -3.71
C PRO A 223 -3.60 -8.59 -4.55
N GLU A 224 -4.00 -7.94 -5.65
CA GLU A 224 -4.99 -8.50 -6.56
C GLU A 224 -4.57 -9.88 -7.08
N PRO A 225 -5.51 -10.79 -7.40
CA PRO A 225 -5.19 -12.15 -7.85
C PRO A 225 -4.22 -12.20 -9.03
N ARG A 226 -4.32 -11.24 -9.96
CA ARG A 226 -3.40 -11.09 -11.10
C ARG A 226 -1.98 -10.81 -10.62
N VAL A 227 -1.79 -9.78 -9.79
CA VAL A 227 -0.48 -9.39 -9.23
C VAL A 227 0.16 -10.58 -8.50
N ARG A 228 -0.60 -11.26 -7.65
CA ARG A 228 -0.13 -12.46 -6.93
C ARG A 228 0.33 -13.56 -7.88
N GLY A 229 -0.46 -13.87 -8.92
CA GLY A 229 -0.10 -14.89 -9.91
C GLY A 229 1.17 -14.54 -10.70
N LEU A 230 1.37 -13.25 -11.01
CA LEU A 230 2.61 -12.80 -11.68
C LEU A 230 3.83 -12.93 -10.76
N ILE A 231 3.70 -12.59 -9.48
CA ILE A 231 4.78 -12.74 -8.49
C ILE A 231 5.15 -14.23 -8.29
N GLU A 232 4.15 -15.11 -8.24
CA GLU A 232 4.38 -16.56 -8.14
C GLU A 232 5.10 -17.09 -9.39
N LYS A 233 4.65 -16.70 -10.58
CA LYS A 233 5.28 -17.07 -11.86
C LYS A 233 6.71 -16.56 -12.00
N ALA A 234 7.00 -15.39 -11.44
CA ALA A 234 8.34 -14.81 -11.39
C ALA A 234 9.31 -15.58 -10.48
N GLY A 235 8.81 -16.47 -9.60
CA GLY A 235 9.65 -17.25 -8.71
C GLY A 235 10.37 -16.42 -7.64
N ILE A 236 9.84 -15.23 -7.32
CA ILE A 236 10.39 -14.39 -6.25
C ILE A 236 10.15 -15.11 -4.91
N PRO A 237 11.16 -15.30 -4.04
CA PRO A 237 10.95 -15.88 -2.73
C PRO A 237 9.97 -15.03 -1.90
N HIS A 238 8.85 -15.62 -1.49
CA HIS A 238 7.84 -14.95 -0.67
C HIS A 238 6.99 -15.95 0.13
N GLU A 239 6.31 -15.46 1.15
CA GLU A 239 5.28 -16.18 1.90
C GLU A 239 3.93 -15.47 1.73
N PHE A 240 2.84 -16.23 1.61
CA PHE A 240 1.49 -15.69 1.64
C PHE A 240 0.89 -15.91 3.02
N ILE A 241 0.52 -14.82 3.69
CA ILE A 241 0.06 -14.83 5.08
C ILE A 241 -1.38 -14.32 5.14
N GLU A 242 -2.27 -15.09 5.77
CA GLU A 242 -3.59 -14.64 6.17
C GLU A 242 -3.56 -14.25 7.66
N ARG A 243 -3.90 -12.99 7.96
CA ARG A 243 -3.90 -12.48 9.34
C ARG A 243 -5.20 -12.82 10.03
N GLU A 244 -5.10 -13.33 11.27
CA GLU A 244 -6.24 -13.67 12.11
C GLU A 244 -6.43 -12.76 13.33
N ASN A 245 -5.32 -12.20 13.83
CA ASN A 245 -5.30 -11.49 15.11
C ASN A 245 -4.95 -10.00 14.97
N ASP A 246 -3.91 -9.68 14.19
CA ASP A 246 -3.33 -8.35 14.17
C ASP A 246 -3.65 -7.60 12.87
N SER A 247 -3.90 -6.29 12.99
CA SER A 247 -4.18 -5.38 11.87
C SER A 247 -5.28 -5.86 10.92
N ILE A 248 -6.36 -6.41 11.48
CA ILE A 248 -7.52 -6.89 10.70
C ILE A 248 -8.31 -5.70 10.16
N ALA A 249 -8.26 -5.51 8.84
CA ALA A 249 -8.99 -4.47 8.15
C ALA A 249 -10.49 -4.69 8.31
N SER A 250 -11.18 -3.73 8.93
CA SER A 250 -12.60 -3.83 9.25
C SER A 250 -13.33 -2.56 8.85
N LEU A 251 -14.47 -2.69 8.18
CA LEU A 251 -15.26 -1.57 7.69
C LEU A 251 -16.70 -1.67 8.20
N MET A 252 -17.19 -0.55 8.70
CA MET A 252 -18.58 -0.34 9.05
C MET A 252 -19.23 0.54 7.98
N TRP A 253 -20.28 0.02 7.36
CA TRP A 253 -21.08 0.72 6.37
C TRP A 253 -22.34 1.28 7.04
N TYR A 254 -22.56 2.60 6.94
CA TYR A 254 -23.74 3.24 7.52
C TYR A 254 -24.95 3.24 6.56
N GLY A 255 -24.72 2.98 5.27
CA GLY A 255 -25.77 2.83 4.27
C GLY A 255 -26.39 1.43 4.24
N GLN A 256 -27.14 1.16 3.17
CA GLN A 256 -27.75 -0.15 2.91
C GLN A 256 -26.93 -0.98 1.93
N GLY A 257 -27.06 -2.30 2.00
CA GLY A 257 -26.44 -3.25 1.06
C GLY A 257 -25.02 -3.67 1.42
N GLU A 258 -24.44 -4.53 0.57
CA GLU A 258 -23.06 -5.00 0.72
C GLU A 258 -22.06 -4.01 0.13
N VAL A 259 -20.87 -3.96 0.74
CA VAL A 259 -19.75 -3.13 0.30
C VAL A 259 -18.63 -4.01 -0.25
N GLU A 260 -18.06 -3.56 -1.36
CA GLU A 260 -16.78 -4.01 -1.91
C GLU A 260 -15.72 -2.97 -1.55
N TRP A 261 -14.74 -3.37 -0.73
CA TRP A 261 -13.61 -2.50 -0.39
C TRP A 261 -12.51 -2.63 -1.44
N VAL A 262 -12.40 -1.62 -2.29
CA VAL A 262 -11.43 -1.50 -3.37
C VAL A 262 -10.14 -0.88 -2.83
N LEU A 263 -8.99 -1.50 -3.16
CA LEU A 263 -7.65 -1.09 -2.70
C LEU A 263 -7.51 -1.01 -1.18
N ASN A 264 -7.85 -2.09 -0.48
CA ASN A 264 -7.53 -2.25 0.94
C ASN A 264 -6.04 -2.55 1.15
N GLU A 265 -5.17 -1.61 0.80
CA GLU A 265 -3.71 -1.71 0.94
C GLU A 265 -3.24 -0.97 2.21
N LYS A 266 -1.93 -0.99 2.49
CA LYS A 266 -1.38 -0.42 3.73
C LYS A 266 -1.61 1.09 3.85
N PHE A 267 -1.72 1.81 2.72
CA PHE A 267 -1.86 3.27 2.75
C PHE A 267 -3.04 3.76 3.59
N GLY A 268 -4.11 2.97 3.76
CA GLY A 268 -5.28 3.33 4.57
C GLY A 268 -5.01 3.36 6.09
N TRP A 269 -3.88 2.82 6.54
CA TRP A 269 -3.49 2.79 7.95
C TRP A 269 -2.77 4.08 8.35
N CYS A 270 -3.50 5.20 8.42
CA CYS A 270 -2.95 6.53 8.74
C CYS A 270 -3.02 6.88 10.23
#